data_AF-A0A1G3BD68-F1
#
_entry.id   AF-A0A1G3BD68-F1
#
_cell.length_a   1.000
_cell.length_b   1.000
_cell.length_c   1.000
_cell.angle_alpha   90.00
_cell.angle_beta   90.00
_cell.angle_gamma   90.00
#
_symmetry.space_group_name_H-M   'P 1'
#
loop_
_entity.id
_entity.type
_entity.pdbx_description
1 polymer ?
#
loop_
_entity_poly.entity_id
_entity_poly.type
_entity_poly.pdbx_seq_one_letter_code
_entity_poly.pdbx_strand_id
1 'polypeptide(L)'
;MIKSVALSGRVWVYAFIILGLCSCATPANIKVLQKGVEERPEDFNAHFELGMAYLERGIRWEGASMVGTPVLVSKRWLKKSQREFEKSMEIDPLSPEPHYWMKVIYTVRGKYELADGEVEVFNRLTAKKKVAGPPPTKAAGPPPAGGTSP
;
A
#
# COMPACT_ATOMS: atom_id res chain seq x y z
N MET A 1 -5.62 -49.43 44.52
CA MET A 1 -6.36 -48.24 44.07
C MET A 1 -5.81 -47.83 42.72
N ILE A 2 -6.59 -48.04 41.67
CA ILE A 2 -6.23 -47.72 40.27
C ILE A 2 -6.99 -46.45 39.92
N LYS A 3 -6.30 -45.43 39.39
CA LYS A 3 -6.73 -44.50 38.32
C LYS A 3 -5.83 -43.26 38.30
N SER A 4 -5.05 -43.12 37.23
CA SER A 4 -4.81 -41.83 36.55
C SER A 4 -4.17 -42.16 35.19
N VAL A 5 -5.01 -42.50 34.22
CA VAL A 5 -5.45 -41.61 33.13
C VAL A 5 -4.26 -41.14 32.28
N ALA A 6 -4.12 -41.82 31.15
CA ALA A 6 -3.22 -41.51 30.06
C ALA A 6 -3.44 -40.07 29.54
N LEU A 7 -2.40 -39.24 29.56
CA LEU A 7 -2.35 -38.03 28.74
C LEU A 7 -2.05 -38.45 27.29
N SER A 8 -3.12 -38.76 26.57
CA SER A 8 -3.11 -38.94 25.12
C SER A 8 -2.70 -37.65 24.40
N GLY A 9 -1.85 -37.78 23.38
CA GLY A 9 -1.19 -36.69 22.65
C GLY A 9 -2.10 -35.81 21.81
N ARG A 10 -2.91 -34.95 22.45
CA ARG A 10 -3.77 -33.95 21.80
C ARG A 10 -3.74 -32.55 22.44
N VAL A 11 -2.68 -32.21 23.17
CA VAL A 11 -2.49 -30.83 23.69
C VAL A 11 -1.68 -29.95 22.73
N TRP A 12 -0.92 -30.56 21.81
CA TRP A 12 -0.07 -29.83 20.86
C TRP A 12 -0.78 -29.35 19.58
N VAL A 13 -2.07 -29.63 19.41
CA VAL A 13 -2.84 -29.18 18.22
C VAL A 13 -3.74 -27.98 18.55
N TYR A 14 -4.06 -27.75 19.82
CA TYR A 14 -4.92 -26.63 20.24
C TYR A 14 -4.16 -25.43 20.83
N ALA A 15 -2.84 -25.52 20.97
CA ALA A 15 -1.98 -24.35 21.23
C ALA A 15 -1.63 -23.55 19.96
N PHE A 16 -2.08 -23.99 18.77
CA PHE A 16 -1.72 -23.37 17.49
C PHE A 16 -2.88 -22.73 16.72
N ILE A 17 -4.13 -22.78 17.21
CA ILE A 17 -5.30 -22.37 16.39
C ILE A 17 -6.16 -21.24 17.00
N ILE A 18 -5.83 -20.69 18.19
CA ILE A 18 -6.48 -19.45 18.68
C ILE A 18 -5.45 -18.36 19.02
N LEU A 19 -4.52 -18.10 18.11
CA LEU A 19 -3.96 -16.76 17.88
C LEU A 19 -4.76 -16.12 16.74
N GLY A 20 -6.06 -15.94 17.00
CA GLY A 20 -6.96 -15.28 16.07
C GLY A 20 -6.49 -13.87 15.78
N LEU A 21 -6.04 -13.65 14.55
CA LEU A 21 -6.27 -12.46 13.74
C LEU A 21 -6.38 -11.14 14.53
N CYS A 22 -5.29 -10.77 15.20
CA CYS A 22 -4.95 -9.37 15.29
C CYS A 22 -3.91 -9.13 14.21
N SER A 23 -4.36 -8.91 12.97
CA SER A 23 -3.57 -8.18 11.98
C SER A 23 -3.52 -6.72 12.44
N CYS A 24 -2.92 -6.49 13.61
CA CYS A 24 -2.39 -5.18 13.92
C CYS A 24 -1.21 -5.05 12.98
N ALA A 25 -1.34 -4.20 11.97
CA ALA A 25 -0.29 -3.82 11.04
C ALA A 25 1.03 -3.83 11.80
N THR A 26 1.91 -4.78 11.49
CA THR A 26 3.23 -4.79 12.10
C THR A 26 3.82 -3.42 11.78
N PRO A 27 4.30 -2.66 12.78
CA PRO A 27 4.81 -1.33 12.53
C PRO A 27 5.88 -1.45 11.45
N ALA A 28 5.73 -0.72 10.34
CA ALA A 28 6.60 -0.84 9.19
C ALA A 28 8.07 -0.77 9.65
N ASN A 29 8.81 -1.87 9.44
CA ASN A 29 10.18 -1.95 9.89
C ASN A 29 11.07 -1.20 8.90
N ILE A 30 11.28 0.07 9.18
CA ILE A 30 12.08 0.99 8.35
C ILE A 30 13.43 0.38 7.95
N LYS A 31 14.10 -0.36 8.84
CA LYS A 31 15.42 -0.94 8.52
C LYS A 31 15.34 -1.99 7.41
N VAL A 32 14.29 -2.80 7.41
CA VAL A 32 14.07 -3.82 6.37
C VAL A 32 13.77 -3.13 5.04
N LEU A 33 12.93 -2.09 5.05
CA LEU A 33 12.60 -1.32 3.85
C LEU A 33 13.82 -0.59 3.28
N GLN A 34 14.68 -0.03 4.13
CA GLN A 34 15.96 0.56 3.71
C GLN A 34 16.85 -0.46 2.99
N LYS A 35 17.00 -1.65 3.56
CA LYS A 35 17.75 -2.74 2.90
C LYS A 35 17.11 -3.13 1.57
N GLY A 36 15.78 -3.15 1.49
CA GLY A 36 15.06 -3.44 0.25
C GLY A 36 15.37 -2.44 -0.87
N VAL A 37 15.46 -1.15 -0.53
CA VAL A 37 15.90 -0.09 -1.46
C VAL A 37 17.37 -0.26 -1.85
N GLU A 38 18.24 -0.65 -0.92
CA GLU A 38 19.66 -0.92 -1.22
C GLU A 38 19.82 -2.12 -2.19
N GLU A 39 19.02 -3.17 -2.01
CA GLU A 39 19.04 -4.36 -2.87
C GLU A 39 18.41 -4.09 -4.25
N ARG A 40 17.38 -3.23 -4.30
CA ARG A 40 16.62 -2.91 -5.51
C ARG A 40 16.41 -1.39 -5.64
N PRO A 41 17.45 -0.63 -6.05
CA PRO A 41 17.38 0.84 -6.11
C PRO A 41 16.50 1.40 -7.23
N GLU A 42 16.09 0.56 -8.18
CA GLU A 42 15.19 0.94 -9.29
C GLU A 42 13.78 0.34 -9.11
N ASP A 43 13.48 -0.22 -7.93
CA ASP A 43 12.15 -0.74 -7.63
C ASP A 43 11.25 0.38 -7.08
N PHE A 44 10.21 0.69 -7.85
CA PHE A 44 9.18 1.65 -7.47
C PHE A 44 8.59 1.36 -6.08
N ASN A 45 8.25 0.09 -5.81
CA ASN A 45 7.57 -0.30 -4.58
C ASN A 45 8.49 -0.16 -3.36
N ALA A 46 9.78 -0.47 -3.52
CA ALA A 46 10.75 -0.34 -2.43
C ALA A 46 10.84 1.11 -1.92
N HIS A 47 10.92 2.06 -2.85
CA HIS A 47 10.89 3.49 -2.51
C HIS A 47 9.52 3.93 -1.98
N PHE A 48 8.43 3.48 -2.59
CA PHE A 48 7.09 3.90 -2.19
C PHE A 48 6.75 3.44 -0.76
N GLU A 49 7.03 2.17 -0.44
CA GLU A 49 6.80 1.60 0.88
C GLU A 49 7.68 2.26 1.95
N LEU A 50 8.94 2.55 1.64
CA LEU A 50 9.82 3.29 2.55
C LEU A 50 9.32 4.73 2.75
N GLY A 51 8.85 5.38 1.70
CA GLY A 51 8.22 6.69 1.73
C GLY A 51 6.98 6.72 2.62
N MET A 52 6.12 5.71 2.53
CA MET A 52 4.96 5.50 3.40
C MET A 52 5.36 5.29 4.86
N ALA A 53 6.33 4.41 5.12
CA ALA A 53 6.83 4.17 6.48
C ALA A 53 7.40 5.44 7.12
N TYR A 54 8.11 6.27 6.35
CA TYR A 54 8.56 7.57 6.82
C TYR A 54 7.41 8.57 7.00
N LEU A 55 6.40 8.53 6.13
CA LEU A 55 5.21 9.39 6.25
C LEU A 55 4.52 9.12 7.57
N GLU A 56 4.25 7.85 7.91
CA GLU A 56 3.63 7.43 9.17
C GLU A 56 4.41 7.87 10.42
N ARG A 57 5.73 8.04 10.33
CA ARG A 57 6.53 8.62 11.43
C ARG A 57 6.57 10.14 11.42
N GLY A 58 6.26 10.75 10.28
CA GLY A 58 6.22 12.19 10.06
C GLY A 58 4.88 12.82 10.37
N ILE A 59 3.79 12.07 10.26
CA ILE A 59 2.42 12.53 10.46
C ILE A 59 1.67 11.65 11.44
N ARG A 60 0.77 12.27 12.21
CA ARG A 60 -0.25 11.58 12.97
C ARG A 60 -1.60 11.87 12.33
N TRP A 61 -2.44 10.86 12.23
CA TRP A 61 -3.82 11.04 11.77
C TRP A 61 -4.72 11.26 12.99
N GLU A 62 -5.42 12.38 13.02
CA GLU A 62 -6.41 12.67 14.08
C GLU A 62 -7.83 12.48 13.53
N GLY A 63 -8.67 11.74 14.26
CA GLY A 63 -10.01 11.34 13.83
C GLY A 63 -10.10 9.86 13.43
N ALA A 64 -11.28 9.44 12.94
CA ALA A 64 -11.47 8.07 12.46
C ALA A 64 -10.56 7.80 11.25
N SER A 65 -9.94 6.62 11.18
CA SER A 65 -8.84 6.26 10.26
C SER A 65 -9.12 6.50 8.77
N MET A 66 -10.39 6.60 8.36
CA MET A 66 -10.78 6.84 6.96
C MET A 66 -11.03 8.30 6.61
N VAL A 67 -11.12 9.20 7.60
CA VAL A 67 -11.44 10.64 7.42
C VAL A 67 -10.51 11.52 8.29
N GLY A 68 -9.38 10.97 8.70
CA GLY A 68 -8.48 11.65 9.62
C GLY A 68 -7.86 12.91 9.02
N THR A 69 -7.69 13.95 9.84
CA THR A 69 -6.87 15.11 9.47
C THR A 69 -5.40 14.76 9.73
N PRO A 70 -4.52 14.86 8.72
CA PRO A 70 -3.11 14.61 8.94
C PRO A 70 -2.49 15.80 9.69
N VAL A 71 -1.77 15.52 10.75
CA VAL A 71 -1.07 16.50 11.60
C VAL A 71 0.42 16.24 11.53
N LEU A 72 1.20 17.27 11.24
CA LEU A 72 2.66 17.20 11.22
C LEU A 72 3.22 16.89 12.60
N VAL A 73 3.94 15.78 12.72
CA VAL A 73 4.65 15.37 13.94
C VAL A 73 6.15 15.60 13.82
N SER A 74 6.74 15.30 12.66
CA SER A 74 8.18 15.41 12.46
C SER A 74 8.55 15.85 11.05
N LYS A 75 9.12 17.06 10.96
CA LYS A 75 9.69 17.60 9.71
C LYS A 75 10.81 16.71 9.16
N ARG A 76 11.58 16.03 10.02
CA ARG A 76 12.69 15.16 9.61
C ARG A 76 12.17 13.95 8.84
N TRP A 77 11.17 13.26 9.38
CA TRP A 77 10.57 12.08 8.76
C TRP A 77 9.82 12.46 7.49
N LEU A 78 9.10 13.59 7.49
CA LEU A 78 8.41 14.09 6.30
C LEU A 78 9.38 14.39 5.15
N LYS A 79 10.55 14.98 5.43
CA LYS A 79 11.59 15.20 4.41
C LYS A 79 12.15 13.89 3.84
N LYS A 80 12.24 12.83 4.65
CA LYS A 80 12.66 11.51 4.16
C LYS A 80 11.57 10.91 3.26
N SER A 81 10.32 10.93 3.72
CA SER A 81 9.16 10.48 2.95
C SER A 81 9.08 11.14 1.57
N GLN A 82 9.23 12.47 1.52
CA GLN A 82 9.19 13.23 0.27
C GLN A 82 10.25 12.74 -0.73
N ARG A 83 11.49 12.47 -0.28
CA ARG A 83 12.57 11.99 -1.15
C ARG A 83 12.29 10.62 -1.74
N GLU A 84 11.74 9.71 -0.94
CA GLU A 84 11.42 8.37 -1.44
C GLU A 84 10.26 8.42 -2.43
N PHE A 85 9.24 9.26 -2.20
CA PHE A 85 8.19 9.47 -3.19
C PHE A 85 8.70 10.14 -4.48
N GLU A 86 9.59 11.12 -4.37
CA GLU A 86 10.29 11.70 -5.53
C GLU A 86 10.99 10.60 -6.34
N LYS A 87 11.68 9.69 -5.66
CA LYS A 87 12.35 8.58 -6.34
C LYS A 87 11.37 7.60 -7.00
N SER A 88 10.26 7.27 -6.34
CA SER A 88 9.18 6.48 -6.95
C SER A 88 8.61 7.16 -8.20
N MET A 89 8.42 8.48 -8.19
CA MET A 89 7.93 9.24 -9.35
C MET A 89 8.94 9.31 -10.49
N GLU A 90 10.25 9.27 -10.20
CA GLU A 90 11.29 9.14 -11.22
C GLU A 90 11.24 7.76 -11.91
N ILE A 91 10.96 6.70 -11.16
CA ILE A 91 10.93 5.31 -11.64
C ILE A 91 9.65 5.03 -12.44
N ASP A 92 8.48 5.38 -11.90
CA ASP A 92 7.19 5.27 -12.60
C ASP A 92 6.44 6.62 -12.56
N PRO A 93 6.63 7.47 -13.59
CA PRO A 93 5.94 8.75 -13.71
C PRO A 93 4.43 8.63 -13.99
N LEU A 94 3.93 7.43 -14.29
CA LEU A 94 2.51 7.21 -14.58
C LEU A 94 1.72 6.72 -13.35
N SER A 95 2.40 6.41 -12.25
CA SER A 95 1.76 6.01 -11.00
C SER A 95 1.10 7.23 -10.33
N PRO A 96 -0.23 7.20 -10.10
CA PRO A 96 -0.91 8.26 -9.36
C PRO A 96 -0.60 8.25 -7.85
N GLU A 97 -0.25 7.10 -7.28
CA GLU A 97 -0.20 6.91 -5.82
C GLU A 97 0.77 7.89 -5.10
N PRO A 98 2.02 8.12 -5.57
CA PRO A 98 2.92 9.09 -4.95
C PRO A 98 2.38 10.53 -4.93
N HIS A 99 1.67 10.95 -5.99
CA HIS A 99 1.09 12.30 -6.08
C HIS A 99 0.04 12.53 -4.99
N TYR A 100 -0.78 11.53 -4.68
CA TYR A 100 -1.74 11.62 -3.57
C TYR A 100 -1.04 11.87 -2.23
N TRP A 101 0.05 11.16 -1.95
CA TRP A 101 0.79 11.32 -0.70
C TRP A 101 1.63 12.61 -0.66
N MET A 102 2.14 13.06 -1.81
CA MET A 102 2.76 14.39 -1.94
C MET A 102 1.77 15.50 -1.64
N LYS A 103 0.51 15.40 -2.11
CA LYS A 103 -0.56 16.29 -1.69
C LYS A 103 -0.74 16.31 -0.17
N VAL A 104 -0.76 15.15 0.49
CA VAL A 104 -0.86 15.07 1.96
C VAL A 104 0.33 15.78 2.63
N ILE A 105 1.55 15.51 2.16
CA ILE A 105 2.79 16.16 2.63
C ILE A 105 2.73 17.68 2.49
N TYR A 106 2.27 18.19 1.36
CA TYR A 106 2.15 19.62 1.13
C TYR A 106 1.04 20.25 1.98
N THR A 107 -0.08 19.56 2.14
CA THR A 107 -1.19 19.98 3.02
C THR A 107 -0.72 20.18 4.45
N VAL A 108 -0.01 19.19 5.04
CA VAL A 108 0.49 19.30 6.43
C VAL A 108 1.61 20.33 6.59
N ARG A 109 2.21 20.79 5.50
CA ARG A 109 3.20 21.87 5.48
C ARG A 109 2.60 23.24 5.22
N GLY A 110 1.28 23.34 5.02
CA GLY A 110 0.58 24.57 4.66
C GLY A 110 0.92 25.07 3.25
N LYS A 111 1.41 24.21 2.37
CA LYS A 111 1.76 24.54 0.98
C LYS A 111 0.62 24.17 0.04
N TYR A 112 -0.49 24.90 0.13
CA TYR A 112 -1.74 24.51 -0.52
C TYR A 112 -1.66 24.57 -2.04
N GLU A 113 -0.94 25.54 -2.63
CA GLU A 113 -0.82 25.65 -4.09
C GLU A 113 -0.09 24.42 -4.68
N LEU A 114 0.94 23.93 -3.99
CA LEU A 114 1.62 22.70 -4.41
C LEU A 114 0.73 21.47 -4.21
N ALA A 115 -0.05 21.44 -3.13
CA ALA A 115 -1.00 20.36 -2.87
C ALA A 115 -2.08 20.26 -3.97
N ASP A 116 -2.57 21.41 -4.45
CA ASP A 116 -3.55 21.49 -5.53
C ASP A 116 -2.95 21.02 -6.85
N GLY A 117 -1.70 21.41 -7.16
CA GLY A 117 -0.97 20.89 -8.31
C GLY A 117 -0.85 19.35 -8.30
N GLU A 118 -0.52 18.76 -7.15
CA GLU A 118 -0.47 17.29 -7.00
C GLU A 118 -1.85 16.62 -7.21
N VAL A 119 -2.94 17.27 -6.78
CA VAL A 119 -4.32 16.77 -7.02
C VAL A 119 -4.64 16.75 -8.51
N GLU A 120 -4.27 17.80 -9.26
CA GLU A 120 -4.48 17.85 -10.71
C GLU A 120 -3.74 16.71 -11.42
N VAL A 121 -2.49 16.47 -11.04
CA VAL A 121 -1.69 15.36 -11.60
C VAL A 121 -2.33 14.01 -11.26
N PHE A 122 -2.71 13.78 -10.01
CA PHE A 122 -3.39 12.57 -9.55
C PHE A 122 -4.67 12.29 -10.36
N ASN A 123 -5.53 13.31 -10.51
CA ASN A 123 -6.78 13.19 -11.26
C ASN A 123 -6.53 12.88 -12.74
N ARG A 124 -5.53 13.50 -13.35
CA ARG A 124 -5.14 13.23 -14.73
C ARG A 124 -4.64 11.79 -14.92
N LEU A 125 -3.77 11.31 -14.03
CA LEU A 125 -3.20 9.96 -14.12
C LEU A 125 -4.25 8.88 -13.86
N THR A 126 -5.13 9.08 -12.86
CA THR A 126 -6.22 8.15 -12.59
C THR A 126 -7.26 8.11 -13.72
N ALA A 127 -7.56 9.24 -14.36
CA ALA A 127 -8.40 9.28 -15.56
C ALA A 127 -7.77 8.48 -16.72
N LYS A 128 -6.47 8.67 -16.98
CA LYS A 128 -5.74 7.91 -18.01
C LYS A 128 -5.78 6.41 -17.75
N LYS A 129 -5.57 5.97 -16.51
CA LYS A 129 -5.64 4.55 -16.10
C LYS A 129 -7.03 3.94 -16.34
N LYS A 130 -8.11 4.71 -16.11
CA LYS A 130 -9.48 4.27 -16.40
C LYS A 130 -9.75 4.12 -17.90
N VAL A 131 -9.24 5.05 -18.72
CA VAL A 131 -9.39 5.01 -20.18
C VAL A 131 -8.57 3.88 -20.80
N ALA A 132 -7.38 3.61 -20.26
CA ALA A 132 -6.53 2.49 -20.63
C ALA A 132 -6.96 1.16 -19.97
N GLY A 133 -8.27 0.94 -19.75
CA GLY A 133 -8.82 -0.30 -19.19
C GLY A 133 -8.30 -1.57 -19.90
N PRO A 134 -8.55 -2.78 -19.34
CA PRO A 134 -7.98 -4.02 -19.90
C PRO A 134 -8.22 -4.04 -21.42
N PRO A 135 -7.20 -4.42 -22.22
CA PRO A 135 -7.34 -4.45 -23.68
C PRO A 135 -8.63 -5.18 -24.03
N PRO A 136 -9.39 -4.75 -25.06
CA PRO A 136 -10.58 -5.47 -25.45
C PRO A 136 -10.17 -6.92 -25.63
N THR A 137 -10.70 -7.81 -24.78
CA THR A 137 -10.54 -9.24 -24.97
C THR A 137 -11.00 -9.46 -26.40
N LYS A 138 -10.08 -9.91 -27.28
CA LYS A 138 -10.45 -10.32 -28.64
C LYS A 138 -11.72 -11.12 -28.46
N ALA A 139 -12.82 -10.61 -29.01
CA ALA A 139 -14.12 -11.23 -28.90
C ALA A 139 -13.90 -12.73 -29.11
N ALA A 140 -14.21 -13.53 -28.09
CA ALA A 140 -14.35 -14.96 -28.31
C ALA A 140 -15.24 -15.07 -29.54
N GLY A 141 -14.70 -15.68 -30.60
CA GLY A 141 -15.43 -15.87 -31.85
C GLY A 141 -16.81 -16.46 -31.52
N PRO A 142 -17.81 -16.25 -32.41
CA PRO A 142 -19.14 -16.77 -32.17
C PRO A 142 -19.05 -18.25 -31.74
N PRO A 143 -19.80 -18.67 -30.71
CA PRO A 143 -19.74 -20.06 -30.24
C PRO A 143 -19.97 -20.99 -31.43
N PRO A 144 -19.24 -22.14 -31.51
CA PRO A 144 -19.39 -23.05 -32.63
C PRO A 144 -20.87 -23.41 -32.76
N ALA A 145 -21.43 -23.18 -33.94
CA ALA A 145 -22.80 -23.53 -34.27
C ALA A 145 -22.99 -25.01 -33.93
N GLY A 146 -23.78 -25.29 -32.90
CA GLY A 146 -24.11 -26.64 -32.48
C GLY A 146 -24.73 -27.37 -33.65
N GLY A 147 -23.99 -28.34 -34.21
CA GLY A 147 -24.50 -29.23 -35.23
C GLY A 147 -25.62 -30.06 -34.65
N THR A 148 -26.85 -29.77 -35.04
CA THR A 148 -27.94 -30.73 -34.99
C THR A 148 -27.71 -31.74 -36.12
N SER A 149 -27.48 -32.98 -35.75
CA SER A 149 -27.46 -34.14 -36.66
C SER A 149 -28.37 -35.22 -36.05
N PRO A 150 -28.98 -36.08 -36.90
CA PRO A 150 -30.43 -36.32 -36.96
C PRO A 150 -31.03 -37.22 -35.88
#